data_AF-X6MFJ0-F1
#
_entry.id   AF-X6MFJ0-F1
#
_cell.length_a   1.000
_cell.length_b   1.000
_cell.length_c   1.000
_cell.angle_alpha   90.00
_cell.angle_beta   90.00
_cell.angle_gamma   90.00
#
_symmetry.space_group_name_H-M   'P 1'
#
loop_
_entity.id
_entity.type
_entity.pdbx_description
1 polymer ?
#
loop_
_entity_poly.entity_id
_entity_poly.type
_entity_poly.pdbx_seq_one_letter_code
_entity_poly.pdbx_strand_id
1 'polypeptide(L)'
;MKKYKFYFWKLYEVTIDNFLSSVDSIQNFKKHVHQINKKEYIFVLFWALFTSQLTIRLYCYRIKMLNTTIEGEDADTEKRRKELEDYLKENNVRSSEKLASTFAAMGVGMDDLLNCREKDIEDLCKEGNVAVLSRVDLLKVLRNNAKSQFFKDTQAKSQPQLVLLNPDELNKMNEIYEHAKQLAEHTKQLQDYVVQLEENSKKSKERAQQTGEKWKEEIDVFIKQTIDSVDNEQQKKKHC
;
A
#
# COMPACT_ATOMS: atom_id res chain seq x y z
N MET A 1 9.80 1.99 -4.72
CA MET A 1 8.32 2.10 -4.77
C MET A 1 7.62 2.63 -3.51
N LYS A 2 8.22 2.63 -2.29
CA LYS A 2 7.49 3.03 -1.05
C LYS A 2 7.20 4.54 -0.89
N LYS A 3 7.98 5.44 -1.49
CA LYS A 3 7.78 6.91 -1.37
C LYS A 3 6.52 7.43 -2.10
N TYR A 4 6.04 6.75 -3.12
CA TYR A 4 4.87 7.20 -3.90
C TYR A 4 3.52 6.89 -3.22
N LYS A 5 3.45 5.88 -2.34
CA LYS A 5 2.24 5.56 -1.58
C LYS A 5 1.86 6.66 -0.58
N PHE A 6 2.85 7.35 0.00
CA PHE A 6 2.62 8.39 1.01
C PHE A 6 2.04 9.67 0.40
N TYR A 7 2.53 10.09 -0.77
CA TYR A 7 1.97 11.23 -1.50
C TYR A 7 0.55 10.93 -2.00
N PHE A 8 0.27 9.69 -2.38
CA PHE A 8 -1.05 9.28 -2.86
C PHE A 8 -2.10 9.32 -1.74
N TRP A 9 -1.75 8.89 -0.53
CA TRP A 9 -2.67 8.93 0.61
C TRP A 9 -2.99 10.36 1.06
N LYS A 10 -1.98 11.25 1.10
CA LYS A 10 -2.18 12.68 1.38
C LYS A 10 -3.04 13.39 0.33
N LEU A 11 -2.86 13.05 -0.95
CA LEU A 11 -3.71 13.59 -2.03
C LEU A 11 -5.16 13.09 -1.89
N TYR A 12 -5.35 11.85 -1.46
CA TYR A 12 -6.68 11.28 -1.26
C TYR A 12 -7.40 11.90 -0.04
N GLU A 13 -6.69 12.10 1.07
CA GLU A 13 -7.18 12.81 2.27
C GLU A 13 -7.62 14.24 1.93
N VAL A 14 -6.76 15.01 1.25
CA VAL A 14 -7.07 16.39 0.84
C VAL A 14 -8.27 16.44 -0.13
N THR A 15 -8.45 15.42 -0.97
CA THR A 15 -9.58 15.35 -1.91
C THR A 15 -10.88 14.99 -1.19
N ILE A 16 -10.83 14.11 -0.18
CA ILE A 16 -11.99 13.76 0.65
C ILE A 16 -12.39 14.92 1.56
N ASP A 17 -11.45 15.59 2.20
CA ASP A 17 -11.74 16.74 3.06
C ASP A 17 -12.31 17.92 2.25
N ASN A 18 -11.77 18.16 1.05
CA ASN A 18 -12.36 19.13 0.12
C ASN A 18 -13.74 18.71 -0.36
N PHE A 19 -13.98 17.42 -0.61
CA PHE A 19 -15.28 16.90 -1.02
C PHE A 19 -16.31 16.99 0.13
N LEU A 20 -15.94 16.62 1.35
CA LEU A 20 -16.78 16.72 2.55
C LEU A 20 -17.08 18.18 2.90
N SER A 21 -16.09 19.08 2.79
CA SER A 21 -16.34 20.53 2.91
C SER A 21 -17.28 21.05 1.81
N SER A 22 -17.24 20.45 0.61
CA SER A 22 -18.19 20.77 -0.47
C SER A 22 -19.58 20.21 -0.20
N VAL A 23 -19.71 19.08 0.51
CA VAL A 23 -21.00 18.50 0.91
C VAL A 23 -21.68 19.36 1.98
N ASP A 24 -20.94 19.90 2.94
CA ASP A 24 -21.43 20.93 3.86
C ASP A 24 -21.80 22.22 3.11
N SER A 25 -21.04 22.57 2.08
CA SER A 25 -21.39 23.66 1.16
C SER A 25 -22.65 23.37 0.35
N ILE A 26 -22.91 22.12 -0.07
CA ILE A 26 -24.13 21.70 -0.77
C ILE A 26 -25.35 21.73 0.15
N GLN A 27 -25.21 21.41 1.45
CA GLN A 27 -26.30 21.59 2.42
C GLN A 27 -26.66 23.07 2.64
N ASN A 28 -25.66 23.95 2.71
CA ASN A 28 -25.88 25.40 2.73
C ASN A 28 -26.45 25.93 1.40
N PHE A 29 -26.02 25.37 0.26
CA PHE A 29 -26.54 25.70 -1.06
C PHE A 29 -28.04 25.37 -1.17
N LYS A 30 -28.48 24.22 -0.62
CA LYS A 30 -29.90 23.81 -0.63
C LYS A 30 -30.81 24.79 0.12
N LYS A 31 -30.31 25.48 1.15
CA LYS A 31 -31.02 26.56 1.87
C LYS A 31 -31.12 27.87 1.06
N HIS A 32 -30.25 28.09 0.08
CA HIS A 32 -30.23 29.31 -0.75
C HIS A 32 -30.78 29.12 -2.18
N VAL A 33 -31.02 27.88 -2.63
CA VAL A 33 -31.56 27.57 -3.98
C VAL A 33 -32.95 28.17 -4.25
N HIS A 34 -33.71 28.61 -3.24
CA HIS A 34 -34.97 29.33 -3.47
C HIS A 34 -34.80 30.79 -3.93
N GLN A 35 -33.58 31.33 -3.96
CA GLN A 35 -33.29 32.70 -4.43
C GLN A 35 -32.35 32.75 -5.65
N ILE A 36 -31.85 31.62 -6.15
CA ILE A 36 -30.88 31.60 -7.24
C ILE A 36 -31.60 31.86 -8.58
N ASN A 37 -31.13 32.88 -9.30
CA ASN A 37 -31.69 33.27 -10.59
C ASN A 37 -31.44 32.18 -11.64
N LYS A 38 -32.41 31.89 -12.53
CA LYS A 38 -32.33 30.78 -13.52
C LYS A 38 -31.02 30.72 -14.32
N LYS A 39 -30.37 31.87 -14.54
CA LYS A 39 -29.09 31.98 -15.26
C LYS A 39 -27.91 31.35 -14.51
N GLU A 40 -27.86 31.44 -13.19
CA GLU A 40 -26.77 30.88 -12.39
C GLU A 40 -26.86 29.35 -12.28
N TYR A 41 -28.08 28.82 -12.24
CA TYR A 41 -28.31 27.36 -12.24
C TYR A 41 -27.80 26.69 -13.53
N ILE A 42 -27.99 27.35 -14.68
CA ILE A 42 -27.48 26.87 -15.98
C ILE A 42 -25.95 26.83 -15.98
N PHE A 43 -25.30 27.82 -15.36
CA PHE A 43 -23.83 27.86 -15.26
C PHE A 43 -23.28 26.72 -14.40
N VAL A 44 -23.91 26.43 -13.26
CA VAL A 44 -23.52 25.31 -12.39
C VAL A 44 -23.68 23.96 -13.10
N LEU A 45 -24.79 23.74 -13.82
CA LEU A 45 -24.99 22.52 -14.61
C LEU A 45 -23.97 22.38 -15.73
N PHE A 46 -23.65 23.48 -16.43
CA PHE A 46 -22.64 23.48 -17.48
C PHE A 46 -21.25 23.16 -16.92
N TRP A 47 -20.89 23.74 -15.76
CA TRP A 47 -19.62 23.44 -15.10
C TRP A 47 -19.52 21.97 -14.67
N ALA A 48 -20.59 21.39 -14.11
CA ALA A 48 -20.64 19.98 -13.73
C ALA A 48 -20.55 19.04 -14.95
N LEU A 49 -21.18 19.39 -16.07
CA LEU A 49 -21.06 18.64 -17.32
C LEU A 49 -19.64 18.75 -17.90
N PHE A 50 -19.01 19.92 -17.80
CA PHE A 50 -17.66 20.14 -18.29
C PHE A 50 -16.63 19.37 -17.48
N THR A 51 -16.71 19.39 -16.15
CA THR A 51 -15.78 18.67 -15.28
C THR A 51 -15.93 17.16 -15.39
N SER A 52 -17.17 16.65 -15.55
CA SER A 52 -17.40 15.21 -15.78
C SER A 52 -16.85 14.75 -17.13
N GLN A 53 -17.04 15.51 -18.22
CA GLN A 53 -16.44 15.20 -19.52
C GLN A 53 -14.89 15.21 -19.50
N LEU A 54 -14.29 16.18 -18.81
CA LEU A 54 -12.84 16.26 -18.68
C LEU A 54 -12.28 15.05 -17.90
N THR A 55 -12.98 14.64 -16.84
CA THR A 55 -12.61 13.47 -16.03
C THR A 55 -12.66 12.19 -16.86
N ILE A 56 -13.71 12.00 -17.67
CA ILE A 56 -13.85 10.83 -18.56
C ILE A 56 -12.71 10.78 -19.58
N ARG A 57 -12.37 11.91 -20.21
CA ARG A 57 -11.26 11.96 -21.19
C ARG A 57 -9.90 11.64 -20.56
N LEU A 58 -9.63 12.16 -19.37
CA LEU A 58 -8.41 11.83 -18.61
C LEU A 58 -8.35 10.35 -18.25
N TYR A 59 -9.49 9.75 -17.88
CA TYR A 59 -9.58 8.32 -17.58
C TYR A 59 -9.31 7.45 -18.82
N CYS A 60 -9.90 7.80 -19.97
CA CYS A 60 -9.64 7.11 -21.24
C CYS A 60 -8.17 7.22 -21.68
N TYR A 61 -7.53 8.38 -21.51
CA TYR A 61 -6.12 8.56 -21.84
C TYR A 61 -5.21 7.72 -20.94
N ARG A 62 -5.56 7.61 -19.65
CA ARG A 62 -4.84 6.77 -18.68
C ARG A 62 -4.97 5.28 -19.00
N ILE A 63 -6.16 4.81 -19.40
CA ILE A 63 -6.38 3.41 -19.83
C ILE A 63 -5.56 3.12 -21.08
N LYS A 64 -5.54 4.04 -22.06
CA LYS A 64 -4.79 3.85 -23.31
C LYS A 64 -3.28 3.79 -23.08
N MET A 65 -2.74 4.64 -22.18
CA MET A 65 -1.32 4.57 -21.78
C MET A 65 -0.99 3.28 -21.01
N LEU A 66 -1.87 2.82 -20.12
CA LEU A 66 -1.67 1.56 -19.39
C LEU A 66 -1.60 0.36 -20.36
N ASN A 67 -2.50 0.30 -21.34
CA ASN A 67 -2.54 -0.80 -22.31
C ASN A 67 -1.29 -0.83 -23.22
N THR A 68 -0.74 0.32 -23.61
CA THR A 68 0.50 0.37 -24.42
C THR A 68 1.76 -0.05 -23.66
N THR A 69 1.76 0.03 -22.32
CA THR A 69 2.89 -0.46 -21.51
C THR A 69 2.88 -1.99 -21.37
N ILE A 70 1.70 -2.60 -21.32
CA ILE A 70 1.53 -4.05 -21.12
C ILE A 70 2.06 -4.82 -22.33
N GLU A 71 1.76 -4.38 -23.55
CA GLU A 71 2.17 -5.08 -24.78
C GLU A 71 3.70 -5.11 -25.02
N GLY A 72 4.45 -4.15 -24.46
CA GLY A 72 5.92 -4.13 -24.53
C GLY A 72 6.63 -4.94 -23.43
N GLU A 73 5.97 -5.10 -22.27
CA GLU A 73 6.50 -5.79 -21.10
C GLU A 73 6.38 -7.33 -21.25
N ASP A 74 5.35 -7.80 -21.96
CA ASP A 74 5.10 -9.22 -22.20
C ASP A 74 6.16 -9.86 -23.12
N ALA A 75 6.65 -9.14 -24.13
CA ALA A 75 7.66 -9.65 -25.07
C ALA A 75 9.05 -9.81 -24.43
N ASP A 76 9.45 -8.88 -23.54
CA ASP A 76 10.72 -8.98 -22.80
C ASP A 76 10.65 -10.06 -21.72
N THR A 77 9.51 -10.20 -21.05
CA THR A 77 9.29 -11.22 -20.02
C THR A 77 9.37 -12.63 -20.60
N GLU A 78 8.77 -12.87 -21.76
CA GLU A 78 8.80 -14.19 -22.43
C GLU A 78 10.21 -14.55 -22.90
N LYS A 79 10.97 -13.58 -23.42
CA LYS A 79 12.37 -13.78 -23.80
C LYS A 79 13.22 -14.19 -22.59
N ARG A 80 13.11 -13.46 -21.47
CA ARG A 80 13.84 -13.77 -20.22
C ARG A 80 13.46 -15.12 -19.65
N ARG A 81 12.17 -15.49 -19.71
CA ARG A 81 11.68 -16.80 -19.28
C ARG A 81 12.34 -17.92 -20.08
N LYS A 82 12.42 -17.76 -21.40
CA LYS A 82 13.01 -18.75 -22.30
C LYS A 82 14.52 -18.90 -22.10
N GLU A 83 15.24 -17.79 -21.95
CA GLU A 83 16.69 -17.81 -21.64
C GLU A 83 16.98 -18.55 -20.32
N LEU A 84 16.16 -18.32 -19.29
CA LEU A 84 16.25 -19.03 -18.03
C LEU A 84 15.92 -20.52 -18.18
N GLU A 85 14.88 -20.86 -18.95
CA GLU A 85 14.50 -22.24 -19.22
C GLU A 85 15.61 -23.02 -19.94
N ASP A 86 16.21 -22.42 -20.97
CA ASP A 86 17.29 -23.00 -21.75
C ASP A 86 18.52 -23.25 -20.85
N TYR A 87 18.91 -22.27 -20.03
CA TYR A 87 19.98 -22.45 -19.05
C TYR A 87 19.73 -23.63 -18.10
N LEU A 88 18.51 -23.74 -17.55
CA LEU A 88 18.15 -24.81 -16.63
C LEU A 88 18.15 -26.19 -17.31
N LYS A 89 17.72 -26.25 -18.58
CA LYS A 89 17.75 -27.47 -19.40
C LYS A 89 19.19 -27.91 -19.70
N GLU A 90 20.05 -26.98 -20.12
CA GLU A 90 21.47 -27.24 -20.39
C GLU A 90 22.21 -27.80 -19.18
N ASN A 91 21.79 -27.39 -17.97
CA ASN A 91 22.39 -27.84 -16.71
C ASN A 91 21.65 -29.03 -16.05
N ASN A 92 20.73 -29.68 -16.77
CA ASN A 92 19.97 -30.85 -16.30
C ASN A 92 19.16 -30.63 -15.02
N VAL A 93 18.62 -29.42 -14.81
CA VAL A 93 17.74 -29.14 -13.67
C VAL A 93 16.36 -29.75 -13.92
N ARG A 94 15.87 -30.55 -12.97
CA ARG A 94 14.55 -31.17 -13.07
C ARG A 94 13.44 -30.13 -13.05
N SER A 95 12.45 -30.33 -13.91
CA SER A 95 11.29 -29.42 -14.05
C SER A 95 11.72 -27.99 -14.43
N SER A 96 12.73 -27.87 -15.29
CA SER A 96 13.27 -26.59 -15.79
C SER A 96 12.20 -25.64 -16.32
N GLU A 97 11.24 -26.13 -17.10
CA GLU A 97 10.12 -25.34 -17.63
C GLU A 97 9.22 -24.76 -16.52
N LYS A 98 8.84 -25.60 -15.56
CA LYS A 98 8.03 -25.19 -14.41
C LYS A 98 8.81 -24.18 -13.55
N LEU A 99 10.09 -24.44 -13.30
CA LEU A 99 10.95 -23.56 -12.50
C LEU A 99 11.11 -22.18 -13.18
N ALA A 100 11.40 -22.17 -14.48
CA ALA A 100 11.53 -20.94 -15.25
C ALA A 100 10.23 -20.14 -15.26
N SER A 101 9.08 -20.80 -15.40
CA SER A 101 7.76 -20.16 -15.34
C SER A 101 7.46 -19.58 -13.95
N THR A 102 7.78 -20.33 -12.89
CA THR A 102 7.63 -19.85 -11.50
C THR A 102 8.53 -18.65 -11.21
N PHE A 103 9.79 -18.68 -11.64
CA PHE A 103 10.74 -17.58 -11.45
C PHE A 103 10.38 -16.35 -12.29
N ALA A 104 9.94 -16.54 -13.53
CA ALA A 104 9.43 -15.45 -14.36
C ALA A 104 8.18 -14.79 -13.74
N ALA A 105 7.27 -15.56 -13.15
CA ALA A 105 6.11 -15.03 -12.43
C ALA A 105 6.50 -14.19 -11.19
N MET A 106 7.68 -14.44 -10.62
CA MET A 106 8.27 -13.64 -9.53
C MET A 106 9.17 -12.50 -10.04
N GLY A 107 9.27 -12.31 -11.37
CA GLY A 107 10.15 -11.31 -11.98
C GLY A 107 11.64 -11.63 -11.89
N VAL A 108 12.00 -12.89 -11.65
CA VAL A 108 13.39 -13.35 -11.53
C VAL A 108 13.87 -13.86 -12.88
N GLY A 109 14.84 -13.17 -13.48
CA GLY A 109 15.53 -13.59 -14.68
C GLY A 109 16.78 -14.43 -14.40
N MET A 110 17.47 -14.81 -15.47
CA MET A 110 18.73 -15.56 -15.41
C MET A 110 19.83 -14.79 -14.66
N ASP A 111 19.98 -13.50 -14.95
CA ASP A 111 20.98 -12.65 -14.28
C ASP A 111 20.70 -12.48 -12.79
N ASP A 112 19.43 -12.34 -12.42
CA ASP A 112 19.03 -12.24 -11.01
C ASP A 112 19.39 -13.54 -10.27
N LEU A 113 19.06 -14.69 -10.86
CA LEU A 113 19.35 -16.00 -10.31
C LEU A 113 20.85 -16.24 -10.09
N LEU A 114 21.70 -15.80 -11.02
CA LEU A 114 23.16 -15.91 -10.86
C LEU A 114 23.70 -15.01 -9.75
N ASN A 115 23.04 -13.89 -9.46
CA ASN A 115 23.46 -12.92 -8.45
C ASN A 115 22.86 -13.17 -7.05
N CYS A 116 21.84 -14.03 -6.93
CA CYS A 116 21.25 -14.41 -5.65
C CYS A 116 22.23 -15.16 -4.72
N ARG A 117 22.08 -14.95 -3.41
CA ARG A 117 22.76 -15.77 -2.40
C ARG A 117 21.97 -17.05 -2.16
N GLU A 118 22.61 -18.04 -1.53
CA GLU A 118 21.99 -19.34 -1.16
C GLU A 118 20.64 -19.18 -0.48
N LYS A 119 20.58 -18.28 0.52
CA LYS A 119 19.38 -18.02 1.30
C LYS A 119 18.25 -17.42 0.45
N ASP A 120 18.60 -16.51 -0.47
CA ASP A 120 17.62 -15.89 -1.36
C ASP A 120 17.01 -16.93 -2.31
N ILE A 121 17.84 -17.84 -2.84
CA ILE A 121 17.39 -18.95 -3.68
C ILE A 121 16.48 -19.91 -2.90
N GLU A 122 16.82 -20.22 -1.64
CA GLU A 122 15.97 -21.05 -0.79
C GLU A 122 14.58 -20.43 -0.55
N ASP A 123 14.54 -19.13 -0.30
CA ASP A 123 13.30 -18.40 -0.03
C ASP A 123 12.46 -18.25 -1.31
N LEU A 124 13.07 -17.95 -2.47
CA LEU A 124 12.40 -17.98 -3.77
C LEU A 124 11.81 -19.36 -4.10
N CYS A 125 12.55 -20.45 -3.82
CA CYS A 125 12.03 -21.80 -4.04
C CYS A 125 10.87 -22.15 -3.09
N LYS A 126 10.88 -21.66 -1.85
CA LYS A 126 9.76 -21.87 -0.90
C LYS A 126 8.54 -21.09 -1.35
N GLU A 127 8.71 -19.82 -1.71
CA GLU A 127 7.63 -18.94 -2.18
C GLU A 127 7.00 -19.47 -3.47
N GLY A 128 7.82 -19.94 -4.40
CA GLY A 128 7.40 -20.56 -5.66
C GLY A 128 6.85 -21.99 -5.53
N ASN A 129 6.76 -22.55 -4.32
CA ASN A 129 6.38 -23.95 -4.06
C ASN A 129 7.14 -24.96 -4.94
N VAL A 130 8.45 -24.73 -5.09
CA VAL A 130 9.34 -25.57 -5.88
C VAL A 130 9.63 -26.86 -5.10
N ALA A 131 9.54 -28.00 -5.80
CA ALA A 131 9.84 -29.29 -5.20
C ALA A 131 11.28 -29.33 -4.65
N VAL A 132 11.46 -29.94 -3.47
CA VAL A 132 12.75 -30.00 -2.77
C VAL A 132 13.88 -30.55 -3.66
N LEU A 133 13.60 -31.55 -4.50
CA LEU A 133 14.58 -32.13 -5.41
C LEU A 133 15.02 -31.15 -6.51
N SER A 134 14.09 -30.43 -7.13
CA SER A 134 14.42 -29.38 -8.11
C SER A 134 15.24 -28.25 -7.48
N ARG A 135 14.96 -27.90 -6.22
CA ARG A 135 15.77 -26.94 -5.46
C ARG A 135 17.20 -27.44 -5.24
N VAL A 136 17.38 -28.71 -4.89
CA VAL A 136 18.72 -29.31 -4.72
C VAL A 136 19.50 -29.31 -6.03
N ASP A 137 18.86 -29.68 -7.14
CA ASP A 137 19.49 -29.65 -8.46
C ASP A 137 19.90 -28.23 -8.85
N LEU A 138 19.02 -27.24 -8.65
CA LEU A 138 19.31 -25.82 -8.89
C LEU A 138 20.51 -25.34 -8.07
N LEU A 139 20.52 -25.59 -6.76
CA LEU A 139 21.62 -25.19 -5.89
C LEU A 139 22.94 -25.86 -6.30
N LYS A 140 22.90 -27.14 -6.72
CA LYS A 140 24.08 -27.84 -7.22
C LYS A 140 24.63 -27.18 -8.48
N VAL A 141 23.76 -26.80 -9.41
CA VAL A 141 24.15 -26.10 -10.65
C VAL A 141 24.77 -24.74 -10.34
N LEU A 142 24.12 -23.94 -9.49
CA LEU A 142 24.63 -22.62 -9.10
C LEU A 142 25.95 -22.71 -8.35
N ARG A 143 26.11 -23.73 -7.48
CA ARG A 143 27.36 -24.00 -6.77
C ARG A 143 28.50 -24.41 -7.70
N ASN A 144 28.21 -24.97 -8.87
CA ASN A 144 29.24 -25.37 -9.83
C ASN A 144 29.52 -24.29 -10.89
N ASN A 145 28.74 -23.21 -10.92
CA ASN A 145 28.88 -22.14 -11.88
C ASN A 145 29.78 -21.02 -11.35
N ALA A 146 30.97 -20.85 -11.93
CA ALA A 146 31.93 -19.83 -11.52
C ALA A 146 31.41 -18.38 -11.63
N LYS A 147 30.40 -18.13 -12.48
CA LYS A 147 29.76 -16.81 -12.59
C LYS A 147 28.75 -16.54 -11.48
N SER A 148 28.23 -17.58 -10.82
CA SER A 148 27.24 -17.43 -9.75
C SER A 148 27.87 -16.83 -8.49
N GLN A 149 27.16 -15.92 -7.85
CA GLN A 149 27.51 -15.42 -6.52
C GLN A 149 27.59 -16.56 -5.49
N PHE A 150 26.77 -17.60 -5.67
CA PHE A 150 26.76 -18.75 -4.77
C PHE A 150 28.07 -19.55 -4.80
N PHE A 151 28.72 -19.69 -5.97
CA PHE A 151 30.05 -20.28 -6.09
C PHE A 151 31.11 -19.44 -5.35
N LYS A 152 31.08 -18.11 -5.53
CA LYS A 152 32.02 -17.18 -4.89
C LYS A 152 31.91 -17.24 -3.37
N ASP A 153 30.69 -17.25 -2.83
CA ASP A 153 30.44 -17.35 -1.39
C ASP A 153 30.91 -18.71 -0.83
N THR A 154 30.72 -19.79 -1.60
CA THR A 154 31.17 -21.14 -1.20
C THR A 154 32.71 -21.23 -1.16
N GLN A 155 33.41 -20.61 -2.12
CA GLN A 155 34.87 -20.49 -2.08
C GLN A 155 35.35 -19.61 -0.93
N ALA A 156 34.68 -18.49 -0.67
CA ALA A 156 35.09 -17.58 0.41
C ALA A 156 34.97 -18.24 1.81
N LYS A 157 33.95 -19.09 2.01
CA LYS A 157 33.75 -19.83 3.28
C LYS A 157 34.75 -20.96 3.52
N SER A 158 35.38 -21.51 2.48
CA SER A 158 36.32 -22.64 2.64
C SER A 158 37.71 -22.21 3.12
N GLN A 159 37.99 -20.91 3.15
CA GLN A 159 39.19 -20.37 3.78
C GLN A 159 38.82 -19.70 5.12
N PRO A 160 39.42 -20.13 6.26
CA PRO A 160 39.25 -19.43 7.51
C PRO A 160 39.86 -18.03 7.38
N GLN A 161 39.02 -17.02 7.20
CA GLN A 161 39.45 -15.63 7.19
C GLN A 161 39.70 -15.19 8.63
N LEU A 162 40.97 -15.11 9.02
CA LEU A 162 41.38 -14.47 10.27
C LEU A 162 41.22 -12.96 10.10
N VAL A 163 40.10 -12.40 10.56
CA VAL A 163 39.87 -10.95 10.55
C VAL A 163 40.58 -10.35 11.77
N LEU A 164 41.81 -9.88 11.57
CA LEU A 164 42.49 -9.02 12.54
C LEU A 164 41.95 -7.61 12.39
N LEU A 165 41.14 -7.16 13.34
CA LEU A 165 40.66 -5.78 13.38
C LEU A 165 41.78 -4.87 13.89
N ASN A 166 42.05 -3.81 13.15
CA ASN A 166 42.89 -2.71 13.63
C ASN A 166 42.13 -1.99 14.79
N PRO A 167 42.80 -1.51 15.85
CA PRO A 167 42.20 -0.66 16.89
C PRO A 167 41.19 0.40 16.39
N ASP A 168 41.45 1.03 15.24
CA ASP A 168 40.52 2.01 14.66
C ASP A 168 39.20 1.39 14.19
N GLU A 169 39.24 0.16 13.66
CA GLU A 169 38.05 -0.58 13.22
C GLU A 169 37.26 -1.09 14.42
N LEU A 170 37.96 -1.49 15.50
CA LEU A 170 37.34 -1.86 16.76
C LEU A 170 36.58 -0.68 17.38
N ASN A 171 37.17 0.52 17.35
CA ASN A 171 36.51 1.74 17.82
C ASN A 171 35.25 2.07 17.00
N LYS A 172 35.34 2.01 15.67
CA LYS A 172 34.17 2.20 14.79
C LYS A 172 33.07 1.18 15.07
N MET A 173 33.44 -0.08 15.32
CA MET A 173 32.47 -1.12 15.68
C MET A 173 31.76 -0.82 17.01
N ASN A 174 32.50 -0.31 18.01
CA ASN A 174 31.91 0.11 19.28
C ASN A 174 30.97 1.31 19.11
N GLU A 175 31.33 2.30 18.28
CA GLU A 175 30.43 3.43 17.97
C GLU A 175 29.15 2.96 17.29
N ILE A 176 29.25 2.04 16.32
CA ILE A 176 28.09 1.44 15.66
C ILE A 176 27.21 0.70 16.67
N TYR A 177 27.82 -0.01 17.62
CA TYR A 177 27.08 -0.73 18.66
C TYR A 177 26.31 0.23 19.58
N GLU A 178 26.94 1.31 20.05
CA GLU A 178 26.27 2.31 20.88
C GLU A 178 25.16 3.05 20.13
N HIS A 179 25.37 3.39 18.85
CA HIS A 179 24.31 3.94 18.01
C HIS A 179 23.14 2.97 17.81
N ALA A 180 23.42 1.69 17.59
CA ALA A 180 22.39 0.67 17.46
C ALA A 180 21.57 0.52 18.76
N LYS A 181 22.23 0.60 19.91
CA LYS A 181 21.59 0.58 21.24
C LYS A 181 20.68 1.79 21.45
N GLN A 182 21.16 3.00 21.15
CA GLN A 182 20.34 4.23 21.21
C GLN A 182 19.14 4.16 20.28
N LEU A 183 19.33 3.63 19.06
CA LEU A 183 18.25 3.48 18.08
C LEU A 183 17.18 2.48 18.56
N ALA A 184 17.60 1.38 19.21
CA ALA A 184 16.69 0.41 19.79
C ALA A 184 15.84 1.03 20.92
N GLU A 185 16.46 1.86 21.77
CA GLU A 185 15.75 2.57 22.85
C GLU A 185 14.74 3.60 22.30
N HIS A 186 15.13 4.39 21.30
CA HIS A 186 14.21 5.30 20.60
C HIS A 186 13.05 4.57 19.93
N THR A 187 13.32 3.41 19.33
CA THR A 187 12.28 2.58 18.70
C THR A 187 11.26 2.11 19.74
N LYS A 188 11.72 1.72 20.93
CA LYS A 188 10.85 1.34 22.04
C LYS A 188 9.99 2.52 22.52
N GLN A 189 10.58 3.70 22.70
CA GLN A 189 9.85 4.90 23.07
C GLN A 189 8.77 5.28 22.04
N LEU A 190 9.07 5.14 20.74
CA LEU A 190 8.09 5.39 19.68
C LEU A 190 6.95 4.37 19.69
N GLN A 191 7.24 3.10 19.95
CA GLN A 191 6.20 2.07 20.09
C GLN A 191 5.26 2.38 21.26
N ASP A 192 5.80 2.77 22.42
CA ASP A 192 5.00 3.17 23.58
C ASP A 192 4.12 4.40 23.26
N TYR A 193 4.65 5.36 22.52
CA TYR A 193 3.89 6.55 22.09
C TYR A 193 2.75 6.20 21.11
N VAL A 194 2.98 5.27 20.18
CA VAL A 194 1.94 4.79 19.26
C VAL A 194 0.79 4.14 20.03
N VAL A 195 1.09 3.28 21.02
CA VAL A 195 0.07 2.66 21.87
C VAL A 195 -0.75 3.71 22.61
N GLN A 196 -0.12 4.73 23.17
CA GLN A 196 -0.83 5.84 23.83
C GLN A 196 -1.74 6.61 22.86
N LEU A 197 -1.29 6.86 21.63
CA LEU A 197 -2.11 7.52 20.61
C LEU A 197 -3.31 6.68 20.21
N GLU A 198 -3.15 5.37 20.06
CA GLU A 198 -4.25 4.45 19.75
C GLU A 198 -5.29 4.42 20.87
N GLU A 199 -4.86 4.37 22.14
CA GLU A 199 -5.76 4.46 23.29
C GLU A 199 -6.51 5.80 23.35
N ASN A 200 -5.82 6.90 23.09
CA ASN A 200 -6.43 8.23 23.07
C ASN A 200 -7.45 8.38 21.93
N SER A 201 -7.13 7.86 20.74
CA SER A 201 -8.03 7.82 19.60
C SER A 201 -9.30 7.02 19.92
N LYS A 202 -9.14 5.84 20.54
CA LYS A 202 -10.27 5.01 20.97
C LYS A 202 -11.16 5.74 21.98
N LYS A 203 -10.57 6.34 23.02
CA LYS A 203 -11.31 7.15 24.02
C LYS A 203 -12.04 8.33 23.37
N SER A 204 -11.41 9.01 22.40
CA SER A 204 -12.03 10.12 21.69
C SER A 204 -13.24 9.67 20.85
N LYS A 205 -13.12 8.52 20.17
CA LYS A 205 -14.22 7.93 19.41
C LYS A 205 -15.40 7.55 20.30
N GLU A 206 -15.14 6.93 21.45
CA GLU A 206 -16.16 6.58 22.43
C GLU A 206 -16.90 7.82 22.95
N ARG A 207 -16.18 8.90 23.28
CA ARG A 207 -16.81 10.17 23.72
C ARG A 207 -17.67 10.80 22.62
N ALA A 208 -17.19 10.80 21.38
CA ALA A 208 -17.94 11.32 20.24
C ALA A 208 -19.23 10.52 20.03
N GLN A 209 -19.17 9.20 20.14
CA GLN A 209 -20.35 8.33 20.05
C GLN A 209 -21.34 8.59 21.18
N GLN A 210 -20.89 8.65 22.43
CA GLN A 210 -21.73 8.96 23.60
C GLN A 210 -22.42 10.32 23.46
N THR A 211 -21.69 11.32 22.96
CA THR A 211 -22.25 12.66 22.71
C THR A 211 -23.33 12.62 21.63
N GLY A 212 -23.08 11.88 20.54
CA GLY A 212 -24.06 11.69 19.47
C GLY A 212 -25.33 10.96 19.93
N GLU A 213 -25.19 9.93 20.77
CA GLU A 213 -26.33 9.23 21.38
C GLU A 213 -27.15 10.17 22.27
N LYS A 214 -26.49 10.97 23.12
CA LYS A 214 -27.15 11.96 23.96
C LYS A 214 -27.92 13.01 23.14
N TRP A 215 -27.32 13.52 22.06
CA TRP A 215 -27.99 14.48 21.17
C TRP A 215 -29.21 13.88 20.49
N LYS A 216 -29.13 12.60 20.09
CA LYS A 216 -30.27 11.89 19.51
C LYS A 216 -31.43 11.82 20.51
N GLU A 217 -31.15 11.47 21.76
CA GLU A 217 -32.16 11.45 22.82
C GLU A 217 -32.79 12.83 23.07
N GLU A 218 -31.97 13.89 23.12
CA GLU A 218 -32.46 15.27 23.28
C GLU A 218 -33.35 15.71 22.11
N ILE A 219 -32.98 15.36 20.88
CA ILE A 219 -33.81 15.63 19.68
C ILE A 219 -35.13 14.87 19.76
N ASP A 220 -35.12 13.59 20.16
CA ASP A 220 -36.34 12.79 20.28
C ASP A 220 -37.30 13.36 21.34
N VAL A 221 -36.77 13.84 22.47
CA VAL A 221 -37.55 14.55 23.51
C VAL A 221 -38.16 15.84 22.94
N PHE A 222 -37.36 16.63 22.22
CA PHE A 222 -37.83 17.87 21.61
C PHE A 222 -38.93 17.65 20.56
N ILE A 223 -38.79 16.61 19.72
CA ILE A 223 -39.80 16.22 18.73
C ILE A 223 -41.12 15.86 19.44
N LYS A 224 -41.07 15.03 20.49
CA LYS A 224 -42.27 14.65 21.26
C LYS A 224 -42.97 15.87 21.86
N GLN A 225 -42.21 16.74 22.54
CA GLN A 225 -42.76 17.98 23.11
C GLN A 225 -43.41 18.89 22.06
N THR A 226 -42.81 18.96 20.87
CA THR A 226 -43.36 19.75 19.75
C THR A 226 -44.67 19.17 19.25
N ILE A 227 -44.74 17.85 19.06
CA ILE A 227 -45.96 17.15 18.64
C ILE A 227 -47.08 17.37 19.67
N ASP A 228 -46.79 17.15 20.96
CA ASP A 228 -47.75 17.34 22.05
C ASP A 228 -48.28 18.78 22.10
N SER A 229 -47.41 19.78 21.86
CA SER A 229 -47.83 21.19 21.80
C SER A 229 -48.78 21.47 20.64
N VAL A 230 -48.51 20.90 19.45
CA VAL A 230 -49.36 21.06 18.28
C VAL A 230 -50.73 20.42 18.51
N ASP A 231 -50.77 19.22 19.07
CA ASP A 231 -52.01 18.50 19.36
C ASP A 231 -52.88 19.26 20.38
N ASN A 232 -52.26 19.80 21.44
CA ASN A 232 -52.94 20.63 22.43
C ASN A 232 -53.57 21.89 21.80
N GLU A 233 -52.88 22.56 20.87
CA GLU A 233 -53.44 23.71 20.16
C GLU A 233 -54.62 23.33 19.25
N GLN A 234 -54.53 22.19 18.56
CA GLN A 234 -55.62 21.70 17.71
C GLN A 234 -56.87 21.36 18.53
N GLN A 235 -56.72 20.76 19.72
CA GLN A 235 -57.83 20.47 20.61
C GLN A 235 -58.52 21.75 21.12
N LYS A 236 -57.74 22.78 21.49
CA LYS A 236 -58.28 24.08 21.89
C LYS A 236 -59.11 24.73 20.78
N LYS A 237 -58.66 24.63 19.52
CA LYS A 237 -59.39 25.17 18.36
C LYS A 237 -60.71 24.45 18.08
N LYS A 238 -60.85 23.16 18.44
CA LYS A 238 -62.10 22.41 18.25
C LYS A 238 -63.17 22.72 19.32
N HIS A 239 -62.75 23.29 20.46
CA HIS A 239 -63.63 23.66 21.57
C HIS A 239 -64.04 25.14 21.60
N CYS A 240 -63.51 25.97 20.69
CA CYS A 240 -63.99 27.32 20.42
C CYS A 240 -64.94 27.31 19.22
#